data_AF-A0A1Y2C470-F1
#
_entry.id   AF-A0A1Y2C470-F1
#
_cell.length_a   1.000
_cell.length_b   1.000
_cell.length_c   1.000
_cell.angle_alpha   90.00
_cell.angle_beta   90.00
_cell.angle_gamma   90.00
#
_symmetry.space_group_name_H-M   'P 1'
#
loop_
_entity.id
_entity.type
_entity.pdbx_description
1 polymer ?
#
loop_
_entity_poly.entity_id
_entity_poly.type
_entity_poly.pdbx_seq_one_letter_code
_entity_poly.pdbx_strand_id
1 'polypeptide(L)'
;MISPFQQLLPPEIIQRIFSNIHPRYALTYTRLCRSVYHALNDPRFAEMNLANYVHEDHGLDMIWFRWPEVYQAAYAVMKLRNETRIEWTSRFRQVHAAGGNVGGGGVLPRSVGYLTQLVTLDLRGVGLYGGIPREIGCLVQLVELNLSGNWMSGRIPSEIGCLGRLKMLDLSLNRLTGPVPDEIGFCRECISCS
;
A
#
# COMPACT_ATOMS: atom_id res chain seq x y z
N MET A 1 37.03 -3.15 22.26
CA MET A 1 37.33 -4.09 21.16
C MET A 1 36.05 -4.83 20.80
N ILE A 2 35.49 -4.55 19.62
CA ILE A 2 34.37 -5.31 19.08
C ILE A 2 34.96 -6.61 18.51
N SER A 3 34.32 -7.75 18.78
CA SER A 3 34.78 -9.09 18.38
C SER A 3 35.02 -9.20 16.86
N PRO A 4 36.12 -9.84 16.40
CA PRO A 4 36.43 -10.00 14.98
C PRO A 4 35.44 -10.89 14.20
N PHE A 5 34.43 -11.47 14.86
CA PHE A 5 33.37 -12.28 14.25
C PHE A 5 32.07 -11.52 13.92
N GLN A 6 32.03 -10.20 14.09
CA GLN A 6 30.89 -9.37 13.65
C GLN A 6 31.09 -8.74 12.26
N GLN A 7 31.70 -9.45 11.31
CA GLN A 7 31.54 -9.09 9.90
C GLN A 7 30.11 -9.44 9.49
N LEU A 8 29.20 -8.46 9.60
CA LEU A 8 27.90 -8.57 8.98
C LEU A 8 28.11 -8.79 7.49
N LEU A 9 27.47 -9.82 6.92
CA LEU A 9 27.52 -10.10 5.48
C LEU A 9 27.22 -8.82 4.70
N PRO A 10 27.94 -8.55 3.59
CA PRO A 10 27.63 -7.46 2.69
C PRO A 10 26.16 -7.53 2.23
N PRO A 11 25.48 -6.37 2.03
CA PRO A 11 24.10 -6.33 1.59
C PRO A 11 23.82 -7.19 0.36
N GLU A 12 24.76 -7.25 -0.59
CA GLU A 12 24.64 -8.00 -1.84
C GLU A 12 24.57 -9.51 -1.58
N ILE A 13 25.32 -10.00 -0.59
CA ILE A 13 25.28 -11.42 -0.20
C ILE A 13 23.94 -11.73 0.47
N ILE A 14 23.48 -10.85 1.36
CA ILE A 14 22.16 -11.01 2.02
C ILE A 14 21.06 -11.02 0.95
N GLN A 15 21.03 -10.04 0.06
CA GLN A 15 20.05 -9.95 -1.01
C GLN A 15 20.08 -11.20 -1.91
N ARG A 16 21.27 -11.72 -2.25
CA ARG A 16 21.37 -12.95 -3.03
C ARG A 16 20.76 -14.16 -2.31
N ILE A 17 20.97 -14.29 -1.00
CA ILE A 17 20.36 -15.35 -0.18
C ILE A 17 18.83 -15.27 -0.22
N PHE A 18 18.27 -14.06 -0.12
CA PHE A 18 16.82 -13.84 -0.04
C PHE A 18 16.12 -13.69 -1.40
N SER A 19 16.87 -13.57 -2.50
CA SER A 19 16.33 -13.32 -3.84
C SER A 19 15.26 -14.33 -4.29
N ASN A 20 15.44 -15.61 -3.94
CA ASN A 20 14.52 -16.70 -4.26
C ASN A 20 13.56 -17.06 -3.13
N ILE A 21 13.57 -16.30 -2.03
CA ILE A 21 12.61 -16.49 -0.95
C ILE A 21 11.41 -15.59 -1.23
N HIS A 22 10.22 -16.18 -1.19
CA HIS A 22 8.98 -15.44 -1.39
C HIS A 22 8.90 -14.22 -0.45
N PRO A 23 8.52 -13.02 -0.93
CA PRO A 23 8.57 -11.77 -0.16
C PRO A 23 7.91 -11.87 1.22
N ARG A 24 6.73 -12.52 1.30
CA ARG A 24 6.02 -12.79 2.56
C ARG A 24 6.89 -13.45 3.62
N TYR A 25 7.77 -14.38 3.23
CA TYR A 25 8.68 -15.06 4.15
C TYR A 25 9.98 -14.29 4.32
N ALA A 26 10.55 -13.71 3.27
CA ALA A 26 11.78 -12.93 3.38
C ALA A 26 11.64 -11.79 4.39
N LEU A 27 10.50 -11.10 4.39
CA LEU A 27 10.24 -9.95 5.26
C LEU A 27 10.13 -10.29 6.75
N THR A 28 9.91 -11.55 7.14
CA THR A 28 9.91 -11.95 8.56
C THR A 28 11.31 -11.86 9.18
N TYR A 29 12.36 -11.91 8.35
CA TYR A 29 13.76 -11.84 8.76
C TYR A 29 14.25 -10.39 8.97
N THR A 30 13.45 -9.38 8.65
CA THR A 30 13.82 -7.96 8.84
C THR A 30 14.09 -7.59 10.30
N ARG A 31 13.61 -8.39 11.26
CA ARG A 31 13.87 -8.22 12.70
C ARG A 31 15.17 -8.85 13.19
N LEU A 32 15.86 -9.61 12.33
CA LEU A 32 16.99 -10.45 12.75
C LEU A 32 18.23 -9.61 13.08
N CYS A 33 18.57 -8.64 12.22
CA CYS A 33 19.60 -7.63 12.50
C CYS A 33 19.49 -6.42 11.56
N ARG A 34 20.23 -5.35 11.86
CA ARG A 34 20.21 -4.10 11.09
C ARG A 34 20.66 -4.28 9.64
N SER A 35 21.68 -5.10 9.35
CA SER A 35 22.11 -5.30 7.96
C SER A 35 21.05 -6.03 7.13
N VAL A 36 20.39 -7.04 7.70
CA VAL A 36 19.28 -7.75 7.03
C VAL A 36 18.10 -6.80 6.84
N TYR A 37 17.77 -5.98 7.83
CA TYR A 37 16.74 -4.95 7.69
C TYR A 37 17.02 -4.03 6.49
N HIS A 38 18.21 -3.46 6.38
CA HIS A 38 18.54 -2.55 5.28
C HIS A 38 18.62 -3.26 3.93
N ALA A 39 19.24 -4.45 3.89
CA ALA A 39 19.38 -5.22 2.65
C ALA A 39 18.02 -5.61 2.05
N LEU A 40 17.07 -6.01 2.91
CA LEU A 40 15.73 -6.40 2.48
C LEU A 40 14.80 -5.20 2.21
N ASN A 41 15.05 -4.05 2.85
CA ASN A 41 14.30 -2.81 2.58
C ASN A 41 14.99 -1.91 1.54
N ASP A 42 15.86 -2.48 0.69
CA ASP A 42 16.39 -1.78 -0.47
C ASP A 42 15.34 -1.74 -1.60
N PRO A 43 15.09 -0.59 -2.25
CA PRO A 43 14.10 -0.48 -3.32
C PRO A 43 14.36 -1.41 -4.50
N ARG A 44 15.62 -1.53 -4.95
CA ARG A 44 15.98 -2.40 -6.08
C ARG A 44 15.80 -3.86 -5.71
N PHE A 45 16.11 -4.21 -4.47
CA PHE A 45 15.84 -5.56 -3.98
C PHE A 45 14.34 -5.86 -3.92
N ALA A 46 13.52 -4.92 -3.45
CA ALA A 46 12.06 -5.11 -3.39
C ALA A 46 11.47 -5.37 -4.79
N GLU A 47 11.88 -4.59 -5.80
CA GLU A 47 11.50 -4.81 -7.19
C GLU A 47 11.95 -6.17 -7.71
N MET A 48 13.23 -6.50 -7.54
CA MET A 48 13.79 -7.79 -7.97
C MET A 48 13.10 -8.98 -7.31
N ASN A 49 12.86 -8.90 -5.99
CA ASN A 49 12.23 -9.98 -5.24
C ASN A 49 10.75 -10.13 -5.63
N LEU A 50 10.03 -9.04 -5.89
CA LEU A 50 8.64 -9.09 -6.34
C LEU A 50 8.48 -9.56 -7.78
N ALA A 51 9.44 -9.28 -8.67
CA ALA A 51 9.37 -9.63 -10.09
C ALA A 51 9.04 -11.11 -10.32
N ASN A 52 9.51 -11.98 -9.43
CA ASN A 52 9.30 -13.43 -9.52
C ASN A 52 7.89 -13.89 -9.09
N TYR A 53 7.09 -13.07 -8.41
CA TYR A 53 5.83 -13.50 -7.77
C TYR A 53 4.63 -12.62 -8.11
N VAL A 54 4.86 -11.38 -8.56
CA VAL A 54 3.83 -10.34 -8.70
C VAL A 54 2.69 -10.71 -9.66
N HIS A 55 2.94 -11.59 -10.64
CA HIS A 55 1.92 -12.02 -11.61
C HIS A 55 1.25 -13.34 -11.25
N GLU A 56 1.84 -14.14 -10.36
CA GLU A 56 1.39 -15.51 -10.06
C GLU A 56 0.65 -15.63 -8.72
N ASP A 57 1.03 -14.84 -7.70
CA ASP A 57 0.43 -14.92 -6.37
C ASP A 57 -0.61 -13.81 -6.13
N HIS A 58 -1.88 -14.16 -6.28
CA HIS A 58 -3.02 -13.30 -5.93
C HIS A 58 -3.14 -13.03 -4.41
N GLY A 59 -2.41 -13.76 -3.57
CA GLY A 59 -2.29 -13.52 -2.14
C GLY A 59 -1.53 -12.24 -1.79
N LEU A 60 -0.72 -11.72 -2.73
CA LEU A 60 0.05 -10.48 -2.55
C LEU A 60 -0.86 -9.24 -2.53
N ASP A 61 -1.94 -9.23 -3.33
CA ASP A 61 -2.95 -8.16 -3.35
C ASP A 61 -3.45 -7.89 -1.92
N MET A 62 -3.75 -8.96 -1.17
CA MET A 62 -4.38 -8.89 0.16
C MET A 62 -3.45 -8.40 1.28
N ILE A 63 -2.14 -8.33 1.04
CA ILE A 63 -1.15 -7.93 2.03
C ILE A 63 -0.37 -6.67 1.65
N TRP A 64 -0.69 -6.04 0.51
CA TRP A 64 -0.03 -4.83 0.03
C TRP A 64 0.05 -3.75 1.13
N PHE A 65 -1.05 -3.45 1.81
CA PHE A 65 -1.11 -2.45 2.89
C PHE A 65 -0.26 -2.78 4.13
N ARG A 66 0.25 -4.01 4.24
CA ARG A 66 1.02 -4.50 5.39
C ARG A 66 2.52 -4.57 5.11
N TRP A 67 2.93 -4.39 3.87
CA TRP A 67 4.34 -4.43 3.49
C TRP A 67 5.11 -3.18 3.89
N PRO A 68 6.44 -3.26 4.00
CA PRO A 68 7.28 -2.08 4.08
C PRO A 68 7.04 -1.15 2.88
N GLU A 69 7.24 0.16 3.09
CA GLU A 69 6.97 1.20 2.09
C GLU A 69 7.65 0.93 0.74
N VAL A 70 8.87 0.39 0.74
CA VAL A 70 9.58 0.04 -0.50
C VAL A 70 8.90 -1.08 -1.30
N TYR A 71 8.32 -2.08 -0.65
CA TYR A 71 7.54 -3.13 -1.31
C TYR A 71 6.17 -2.62 -1.73
N GLN A 72 5.57 -1.71 -0.96
CA GLN A 72 4.33 -1.05 -1.34
C GLN A 72 4.50 -0.24 -2.63
N ALA A 73 5.61 0.49 -2.75
CA ALA A 73 5.96 1.25 -3.94
C ALA A 73 6.23 0.34 -5.14
N ALA A 74 7.12 -0.65 -4.97
CA ALA A 74 7.45 -1.60 -6.03
C ALA A 74 6.22 -2.34 -6.54
N TYR A 75 5.36 -2.84 -5.63
CA TYR A 75 4.13 -3.53 -6.02
C TYR A 75 3.14 -2.64 -6.77
N ALA A 76 2.97 -1.39 -6.32
CA ALA A 76 2.12 -0.43 -7.01
C ALA A 76 2.58 -0.22 -8.46
N VAL A 77 3.89 -0.04 -8.66
CA VAL A 77 4.48 0.15 -10.00
C VAL A 77 4.44 -1.13 -10.84
N MET A 78 4.67 -2.30 -10.27
CA MET A 78 4.79 -3.53 -11.06
C MET A 78 3.45 -4.17 -11.39
N LYS A 79 2.47 -4.08 -10.49
CA LYS A 79 1.18 -4.76 -10.61
C LYS A 79 0.03 -3.81 -10.87
N LEU A 80 -0.08 -2.75 -10.06
CA LEU A 80 -1.33 -2.01 -9.91
C LEU A 80 -1.41 -0.75 -10.80
N ARG A 81 -0.28 -0.21 -11.28
CA ARG A 81 -0.21 1.08 -12.00
C ARG A 81 -1.16 1.23 -13.20
N ASN A 82 -1.46 0.11 -13.86
CA ASN A 82 -2.30 0.06 -15.05
C ASN A 82 -3.70 -0.50 -14.75
N GLU A 83 -3.97 -0.86 -13.51
CA GLU A 83 -5.29 -1.31 -13.10
C GLU A 83 -6.25 -0.13 -13.13
N THR A 84 -7.45 -0.38 -13.63
CA THR A 84 -8.53 0.61 -13.66
C THR A 84 -9.50 0.44 -12.50
N ARG A 85 -9.46 -0.71 -11.83
CA ARG A 85 -10.39 -1.06 -10.75
C ARG A 85 -9.73 -1.94 -9.70
N ILE A 86 -9.77 -1.46 -8.46
CA ILE A 86 -9.35 -2.24 -7.28
C ILE A 86 -10.57 -2.40 -6.38
N GLU A 87 -11.01 -3.65 -6.22
CA GLU A 87 -12.11 -4.05 -5.33
C GLU A 87 -11.69 -5.25 -4.49
N TRP A 88 -11.29 -5.01 -3.25
CA TRP A 88 -10.80 -6.08 -2.38
C TRP A 88 -11.82 -6.56 -1.34
N THR A 89 -12.95 -5.83 -1.21
CA THR A 89 -14.08 -6.15 -0.32
C THR A 89 -14.60 -7.58 -0.45
N SER A 90 -14.78 -8.07 -1.67
CA SER A 90 -15.32 -9.41 -1.95
C SER A 90 -14.35 -10.52 -1.54
N ARG A 91 -13.04 -10.29 -1.71
CA ARG A 91 -11.97 -11.24 -1.37
C ARG A 91 -11.76 -11.35 0.13
N PHE A 92 -11.77 -10.24 0.88
CA PHE A 92 -11.57 -10.26 2.33
C PHE A 92 -12.68 -10.99 3.11
N ARG A 93 -13.94 -10.90 2.67
CA ARG A 93 -15.05 -11.65 3.29
C ARG A 93 -14.91 -13.16 3.14
N GLN A 94 -14.42 -13.63 1.99
CA GLN A 94 -14.18 -15.06 1.75
C GLN A 94 -13.08 -15.61 2.66
N VAL A 95 -12.00 -14.86 2.88
CA VAL A 95 -10.88 -15.31 3.74
C VAL A 95 -11.28 -15.35 5.23
N HIS A 96 -12.06 -14.38 5.72
CA HIS A 96 -12.57 -14.41 7.09
C HIS A 96 -13.59 -15.52 7.32
N ALA A 97 -14.45 -15.81 6.34
CA ALA A 97 -15.38 -16.94 6.40
C ALA A 97 -14.66 -18.30 6.42
N ALA A 98 -13.45 -18.38 5.84
CA ALA A 98 -12.62 -19.58 5.83
C ALA A 98 -11.76 -19.78 7.11
N GLY A 99 -11.97 -18.99 8.17
CA GLY A 99 -11.23 -19.12 9.44
C GLY A 99 -9.77 -18.70 9.36
N GLY A 100 -9.38 -17.98 8.30
CA GLY A 100 -8.04 -17.42 8.17
C GLY A 100 -7.82 -16.27 9.14
N ASN A 101 -6.76 -16.34 9.94
CA ASN A 101 -6.35 -15.26 10.84
C ASN A 101 -5.65 -14.17 10.02
N VAL A 102 -6.40 -13.35 9.27
CA VAL A 102 -5.87 -12.16 8.58
C VAL A 102 -5.69 -11.04 9.63
N GLY A 103 -4.79 -11.28 10.57
CA GLY A 103 -4.53 -10.35 11.67
C GLY A 103 -4.08 -8.98 11.17
N GLY A 104 -4.86 -7.96 11.51
CA GLY A 104 -4.53 -6.53 11.46
C GLY A 104 -4.50 -5.94 10.06
N GLY A 105 -5.36 -4.95 9.80
CA GLY A 105 -5.27 -4.16 8.57
C GLY A 105 -3.96 -3.36 8.49
N GLY A 106 -3.81 -2.54 7.45
CA GLY A 106 -2.59 -1.76 7.19
C GLY A 106 -2.88 -0.28 7.00
N VAL A 107 -1.87 0.48 6.58
CA VAL A 107 -2.06 1.89 6.17
C VAL A 107 -2.28 1.96 4.66
N LEU A 108 -3.08 2.92 4.20
CA LEU A 108 -3.14 3.25 2.77
C LEU A 108 -1.82 3.95 2.39
N PRO A 109 -0.95 3.33 1.57
CA PRO A 109 0.40 3.86 1.35
C PRO A 109 0.40 5.08 0.46
N ARG A 110 1.45 5.91 0.56
CA ARG A 110 1.68 7.04 -0.36
C ARG A 110 1.80 6.59 -1.82
N SER A 111 2.30 5.37 -2.06
CA SER A 111 2.41 4.78 -3.39
C SER A 111 1.06 4.52 -4.07
N VAL A 112 -0.07 4.71 -3.37
CA VAL A 112 -1.39 4.82 -4.01
C VAL A 112 -1.38 5.90 -5.10
N GLY A 113 -0.57 6.95 -4.96
CA GLY A 113 -0.44 8.01 -5.96
C GLY A 113 0.11 7.56 -7.31
N TYR A 114 0.74 6.38 -7.40
CA TYR A 114 1.21 5.81 -8.67
C TYR A 114 0.08 5.20 -9.51
N LEU A 115 -1.10 4.99 -8.93
CA LEU A 115 -2.22 4.27 -9.54
C LEU A 115 -3.09 5.19 -10.40
N THR A 116 -2.47 6.05 -11.20
CA THR A 116 -3.11 7.17 -11.92
C THR A 116 -4.18 6.75 -12.93
N GLN A 117 -4.22 5.47 -13.32
CA GLN A 117 -5.24 4.90 -14.22
C GLN A 117 -6.50 4.42 -13.50
N LEU A 118 -6.53 4.44 -12.15
CA LEU A 118 -7.68 3.97 -11.40
C LEU A 118 -8.92 4.83 -11.64
N VAL A 119 -10.01 4.14 -11.96
CA VAL A 119 -11.36 4.68 -12.07
C VAL A 119 -12.17 4.34 -10.82
N THR A 120 -11.96 3.15 -10.25
CA THR A 120 -12.61 2.72 -9.01
C THR A 120 -11.60 2.20 -8.00
N LEU A 121 -11.69 2.71 -6.76
CA LEU A 121 -10.99 2.20 -5.59
C LEU A 121 -12.00 1.89 -4.48
N ASP A 122 -12.36 0.61 -4.33
CA ASP A 122 -13.19 0.10 -3.23
C ASP A 122 -12.37 -0.76 -2.27
N LEU A 123 -12.05 -0.15 -1.13
CA LEU A 123 -11.34 -0.75 -0.01
C LEU A 123 -12.21 -0.76 1.26
N ARG A 124 -13.54 -0.85 1.11
CA ARG A 124 -14.45 -0.87 2.25
C ARG A 124 -14.17 -2.05 3.19
N GLY A 125 -14.07 -1.79 4.48
CA GLY A 125 -14.00 -2.85 5.49
C GLY A 125 -12.76 -3.74 5.42
N VAL A 126 -11.67 -3.29 4.78
CA VAL A 126 -10.41 -4.06 4.71
C VAL A 126 -9.50 -3.83 5.93
N GLY A 127 -9.99 -3.08 6.93
CA GLY A 127 -9.32 -2.86 8.20
C GLY A 127 -8.26 -1.77 8.18
N LEU A 128 -8.25 -0.88 7.19
CA LEU A 128 -7.25 0.20 7.09
C LEU A 128 -7.24 1.08 8.33
N TYR A 129 -6.07 1.55 8.73
CA TYR A 129 -5.88 2.54 9.80
C TYR A 129 -4.91 3.64 9.38
N GLY A 130 -4.78 4.67 10.22
CA GLY A 130 -3.97 5.85 9.91
C GLY A 130 -4.70 6.84 9.01
N GLY A 131 -3.97 7.84 8.51
CA GLY A 131 -4.54 8.91 7.69
C GLY A 131 -4.71 8.54 6.22
N ILE A 132 -5.60 9.26 5.53
CA ILE A 132 -5.65 9.24 4.07
C ILE A 132 -4.42 10.03 3.57
N PRO A 133 -3.52 9.43 2.78
CA PRO A 133 -2.35 10.13 2.25
C PRO A 133 -2.79 11.22 1.26
N ARG A 134 -2.07 12.35 1.23
CA ARG A 134 -2.32 13.43 0.26
C ARG A 134 -2.18 12.98 -1.19
N GLU A 135 -1.35 11.96 -1.42
CA GLU A 135 -1.11 11.34 -2.72
C GLU A 135 -2.37 10.72 -3.32
N ILE A 136 -3.46 10.59 -2.54
CA ILE A 136 -4.78 10.25 -3.10
C ILE A 136 -5.20 11.23 -4.20
N GLY A 137 -4.81 12.49 -4.11
CA GLY A 137 -5.11 13.52 -5.12
C GLY A 137 -4.45 13.27 -6.48
N CYS A 138 -3.53 12.32 -6.60
CA CYS A 138 -2.94 11.89 -7.87
C CYS A 138 -3.89 11.02 -8.72
N LEU A 139 -4.96 10.50 -8.14
CA LEU A 139 -5.89 9.60 -8.82
C LEU A 139 -6.90 10.39 -9.66
N VAL A 140 -6.42 11.22 -10.60
CA VAL A 140 -7.24 12.16 -11.37
C VAL A 140 -8.31 11.49 -12.26
N GLN A 141 -8.14 10.20 -12.56
CA GLN A 141 -9.11 9.39 -13.30
C GLN A 141 -10.23 8.81 -12.41
N LEU A 142 -10.11 8.94 -11.08
CA LEU A 142 -10.98 8.26 -10.13
C LEU A 142 -12.40 8.83 -10.17
N VAL A 143 -13.37 7.94 -10.33
CA VAL A 143 -14.80 8.22 -10.34
C VAL A 143 -15.46 7.77 -9.05
N GLU A 144 -14.95 6.69 -8.44
CA GLU A 144 -15.47 6.10 -7.22
C GLU A 144 -14.35 5.84 -6.21
N LEU A 145 -14.47 6.46 -5.04
CA LEU A 145 -13.61 6.23 -3.87
C LEU A 145 -14.47 5.74 -2.71
N ASN A 146 -14.29 4.48 -2.34
CA ASN A 146 -14.93 3.89 -1.17
C ASN A 146 -13.89 3.39 -0.16
N LEU A 147 -13.77 4.11 0.96
CA LEU A 147 -12.92 3.75 2.09
C LEU A 147 -13.75 3.47 3.35
N SER A 148 -15.06 3.22 3.23
CA SER A 148 -15.93 3.12 4.39
C SER A 148 -15.71 1.87 5.24
N GLY A 149 -16.10 1.92 6.50
CA GLY A 149 -16.03 0.78 7.41
C GLY A 149 -14.59 0.38 7.79
N ASN A 150 -13.65 1.33 7.75
CA ASN A 150 -12.27 1.14 8.17
C ASN A 150 -12.01 1.84 9.53
N TRP A 151 -10.77 1.81 10.00
CA TRP A 151 -10.31 2.42 11.24
C TRP A 151 -9.43 3.65 10.99
N MET A 152 -9.60 4.30 9.82
CA MET A 152 -8.79 5.46 9.41
C MET A 152 -9.04 6.65 10.34
N SER A 153 -8.00 7.43 10.60
CA SER A 153 -8.01 8.54 11.56
C SER A 153 -7.31 9.78 11.00
N GLY A 154 -7.38 10.92 11.71
CA GLY A 154 -6.84 12.19 11.22
C GLY A 154 -7.80 12.90 10.27
N ARG A 155 -7.29 13.91 9.55
CA ARG A 155 -8.09 14.78 8.69
C ARG A 155 -8.22 14.21 7.28
N ILE A 156 -9.29 14.62 6.58
CA ILE A 156 -9.38 14.41 5.13
C ILE A 156 -8.38 15.40 4.47
N PRO A 157 -7.47 14.94 3.61
CA PRO A 157 -6.54 15.82 2.90
C PRO A 157 -7.29 16.72 1.93
N SER A 158 -6.90 18.00 1.82
CA SER A 158 -7.51 18.94 0.86
C SER A 158 -7.23 18.51 -0.60
N GLU A 159 -6.18 17.72 -0.81
CA GLU A 159 -5.84 17.09 -2.08
C GLU A 159 -6.93 16.16 -2.63
N ILE A 160 -7.93 15.77 -1.82
CA ILE A 160 -9.10 15.06 -2.34
C ILE A 160 -9.89 15.90 -3.36
N GLY A 161 -9.81 17.24 -3.27
CA GLY A 161 -10.33 18.15 -4.27
C GLY A 161 -9.57 18.12 -5.61
N CYS A 162 -8.50 17.34 -5.71
CA CYS A 162 -7.79 17.11 -6.98
C CYS A 162 -8.51 16.06 -7.86
N LEU A 163 -9.45 15.32 -7.28
CA LEU A 163 -10.19 14.24 -7.93
C LEU A 163 -11.31 14.82 -8.81
N GLY A 164 -10.92 15.51 -9.88
CA GLY A 164 -11.81 16.22 -10.83
C GLY A 164 -12.98 15.40 -11.39
N ARG A 165 -12.85 14.07 -11.43
CA ARG A 165 -13.84 13.13 -11.98
C ARG A 165 -14.67 12.40 -10.94
N LEU A 166 -14.42 12.64 -9.65
CA LEU A 166 -15.05 11.89 -8.57
C LEU A 166 -16.56 12.14 -8.54
N LYS A 167 -17.33 11.06 -8.58
CA LYS A 167 -18.80 11.08 -8.50
C LYS A 167 -19.31 10.44 -7.22
N MET A 168 -18.56 9.50 -6.66
CA MET A 168 -18.88 8.83 -5.40
C MET A 168 -17.68 8.91 -4.46
N LEU A 169 -17.93 9.46 -3.27
CA LEU A 169 -17.00 9.47 -2.15
C LEU A 169 -17.70 8.90 -0.92
N ASP A 170 -17.23 7.76 -0.43
CA ASP A 170 -17.70 7.19 0.84
C ASP A 170 -16.52 7.01 1.80
N LEU A 171 -16.48 7.87 2.81
CA LEU A 171 -15.52 7.82 3.92
C LEU A 171 -16.20 7.47 5.25
N SER A 172 -17.47 7.06 5.22
CA SER A 172 -18.28 6.81 6.41
C SER A 172 -17.73 5.64 7.24
N LEU A 173 -18.17 5.53 8.50
CA LEU A 173 -17.76 4.44 9.39
C LEU A 173 -16.22 4.37 9.55
N ASN A 174 -15.58 5.52 9.74
CA ASN A 174 -14.16 5.68 10.09
C ASN A 174 -14.01 6.53 11.36
N ARG A 175 -12.77 6.80 11.78
CA ARG A 175 -12.41 7.68 12.92
C ARG A 175 -11.78 9.00 12.45
N LEU A 176 -12.16 9.47 11.27
CA LEU A 176 -11.69 10.74 10.70
C LEU A 176 -12.18 11.91 11.56
N THR A 177 -11.37 12.96 11.66
CA THR A 177 -11.63 14.14 12.50
C THR A 177 -11.33 15.43 11.73
N GLY A 178 -11.74 16.57 12.29
CA GLY A 178 -11.59 17.87 11.64
C GLY A 178 -12.70 18.17 10.63
N PRO A 179 -12.64 19.36 10.00
CA PRO A 179 -13.65 19.77 9.04
C PRO A 179 -13.54 18.97 7.74
N VAL A 180 -14.65 18.91 7.00
CA VAL A 180 -14.66 18.50 5.60
C VAL A 180 -13.97 19.62 4.79
N PRO A 181 -12.90 19.33 4.03
CA PRO A 181 -12.21 20.34 3.22
C PRO A 181 -13.14 20.98 2.20
N ASP A 182 -13.10 22.31 2.07
CA ASP A 182 -13.91 23.06 1.09
C ASP A 182 -13.60 22.63 -0.34
N GLU A 183 -12.37 22.15 -0.58
CA GLU A 183 -11.90 21.66 -1.88
C GLU A 183 -12.70 20.46 -2.42
N ILE A 184 -13.41 19.70 -1.55
CA ILE A 184 -14.35 18.66 -1.99
C ILE A 184 -15.47 19.25 -2.86
N GLY A 185 -15.85 20.51 -2.61
CA GLY A 185 -16.86 21.22 -3.41
C GLY A 185 -16.33 21.74 -4.75
N PHE A 186 -15.01 21.74 -4.97
CA PHE A 186 -14.36 22.38 -6.12
C PHE A 186 -13.36 21.45 -6.81
N CYS A 187 -13.77 20.21 -7.10
CA CYS A 187 -12.92 19.22 -7.77
C CYS A 187 -12.27 19.77 -9.05
N ARG A 188 -10.95 19.99 -9.03
CA ARG A 188 -10.13 20.50 -10.17
C ARG A 188 -8.86 19.68 -10.25
N GLU A 189 -8.33 19.41 -11.44
CA GLU A 189 -7.03 18.73 -11.58
C GLU A 189 -5.92 19.65 -11.03
N CYS A 190 -5.29 19.30 -9.90
CA CYS A 190 -4.43 20.25 -9.16
C CYS A 190 -3.03 19.73 -8.75
N ILE A 191 -2.67 18.46 -9.00
CA ILE A 191 -1.36 17.91 -8.61
C ILE A 191 -0.62 17.33 -9.82
N SER A 192 0.66 17.69 -9.95
CA SER A 192 1.63 16.99 -10.80
C SER A 192 2.21 15.82 -10.02
N CYS A 193 1.86 14.59 -10.38
CA CYS A 193 2.38 13.38 -9.75
C CYS A 193 3.45 12.76 -10.65
N SER A 194 4.66 12.58 -10.11
CA SER A 194 5.84 12.01 -10.77
C SER A 194 5.99 10.52 -10.49
#